data_AF-A0A2E9XZT0-F1
#
_entry.id   AF-A0A2E9XZT0-F1
#
_cell.length_a   1.000
_cell.length_b   1.000
_cell.length_c   1.000
_cell.angle_alpha   90.00
_cell.angle_beta   90.00
_cell.angle_gamma   90.00
#
_symmetry.space_group_name_H-M   'P 1'
#
loop_
_entity.id
_entity.type
_entity.pdbx_description
1 polymer ?
#
loop_
_entity_poly.entity_id
_entity_poly.type
_entity_poly.pdbx_seq_one_letter_code
_entity_poly.pdbx_strand_id
1 'polypeptide(L)' 'MQCEIRALDGPKAATPIIAMTASAMDEGHHRCAAAGMNDYISKPVEGAEMTRLIARWTDSPTVETKAS' A
#
# COMPACT_ATOMS: atom_id res chain seq x y z
N MET A 1 3.29 -10.30 13.30
CA MET A 1 2.25 -9.84 12.36
C MET A 1 2.68 -10.38 11.01
N GLN A 2 1.90 -11.28 10.41
CA GLN A 2 2.20 -11.90 9.11
C GLN A 2 1.08 -11.51 8.14
N CYS A 3 1.42 -11.27 6.87
CA CYS A 3 0.42 -11.00 5.85
C CYS A 3 -0.03 -12.32 5.20
N GLU A 4 -1.15 -12.86 5.67
CA GLU A 4 -1.69 -14.17 5.21
C GLU A 4 -2.02 -14.21 3.72
N ILE A 5 -2.24 -13.04 3.07
CA ILE A 5 -2.43 -12.96 1.62
C ILE A 5 -1.20 -13.53 0.87
N ARG A 6 0.00 -13.46 1.47
CA ARG A 6 1.22 -14.04 0.90
C ARG A 6 1.27 -15.56 0.93
N ALA A 7 0.44 -16.20 1.75
CA ALA A 7 0.31 -17.65 1.80
C ALA A 7 -0.69 -18.19 0.76
N LEU A 8 -1.39 -17.31 0.03
CA LEU A 8 -2.28 -17.73 -1.06
C LEU A 8 -1.49 -18.18 -2.28
N ASP A 9 -2.11 -19.01 -3.13
CA ASP A 9 -1.50 -19.47 -4.38
C ASP A 9 -1.75 -18.52 -5.55
N GLY A 10 -0.86 -18.61 -6.55
CA GLY A 10 -1.02 -17.98 -7.85
C GLY A 10 -0.97 -16.44 -7.79
N PRO A 11 -1.64 -15.74 -8.73
CA PRO A 11 -1.55 -14.28 -8.85
C PRO A 11 -1.99 -13.52 -7.59
N LYS A 12 -2.83 -14.13 -6.74
CA LYS A 12 -3.30 -13.51 -5.50
C LYS A 12 -2.16 -13.23 -4.52
N ALA A 13 -1.17 -14.12 -4.46
CA ALA A 13 0.03 -13.96 -3.63
C ALA A 13 0.83 -12.69 -3.97
N ALA A 14 0.76 -12.27 -5.24
CA ALA A 14 1.49 -11.12 -5.78
C ALA A 14 0.71 -9.80 -5.70
N THR A 15 -0.54 -9.82 -5.18
CA THR A 15 -1.34 -8.60 -5.01
C THR A 15 -0.56 -7.58 -4.18
N PRO A 16 -0.48 -6.31 -4.59
CA PRO A 16 0.14 -5.26 -3.78
C PRO A 16 -0.64 -5.00 -2.49
N ILE A 17 0.07 -4.85 -1.37
CA ILE A 17 -0.51 -4.72 -0.02
C ILE A 17 0.10 -3.51 0.66
N ILE A 18 -0.73 -2.49 0.92
CA ILE A 18 -0.33 -1.26 1.59
C ILE A 18 -0.95 -1.25 2.99
N ALA A 19 -0.12 -1.16 4.02
CA ALA A 19 -0.57 -1.12 5.41
C ALA A 19 -1.10 0.26 5.77
N MET A 20 -2.28 0.37 6.38
CA MET A 20 -2.77 1.65 6.91
C MET A 20 -2.56 1.70 8.43
N THR A 21 -1.61 2.51 8.88
CA THR A 21 -1.19 2.56 10.29
C THR A 21 -1.82 3.76 11.02
N ALA A 22 -2.02 3.65 12.33
CA ALA A 22 -2.39 4.80 13.17
C ALA A 22 -1.16 5.55 13.74
N SER A 23 0.04 4.99 13.55
CA SER A 23 1.30 5.55 14.03
C SER A 23 2.25 5.74 12.84
N ALA A 24 2.77 6.96 12.70
CA ALA A 24 3.78 7.32 11.69
C ALA A 24 5.20 6.91 12.10
N MET A 25 5.37 6.21 13.23
CA MET A 25 6.68 5.81 13.73
C MET A 25 7.34 4.76 12.81
N ASP A 26 8.66 4.88 12.63
CA ASP A 26 9.49 4.01 11.79
C ASP A 26 9.43 2.52 12.16
N GLU A 27 9.09 2.20 13.41
CA GLU A 27 8.84 0.82 13.86
C GLU A 27 7.66 0.17 13.12
N GLY A 28 6.67 0.97 12.74
CA GLY A 28 5.53 0.52 11.94
C GLY A 28 5.98 0.06 10.55
N HIS A 29 6.87 0.81 9.91
CA HIS A 29 7.41 0.49 8.59
C HIS A 29 8.15 -0.85 8.60
N HIS A 30 9.11 -1.04 9.52
CA HIS A 30 9.89 -2.28 9.62
C HIS A 30 8.99 -3.49 9.89
N ARG A 31 7.99 -3.34 10.76
CA ARG A 31 7.05 -4.43 11.07
C ARG A 31 6.15 -4.78 9.88
N CYS A 32 5.72 -3.80 9.09
CA CYS A 32 4.90 -4.04 7.91
C CYS A 32 5.72 -4.71 6.79
N ALA A 33 6.95 -4.26 6.58
CA ALA A 33 7.88 -4.88 5.63
C ALA A 33 8.19 -6.33 6.03
N ALA A 34 8.54 -6.58 7.30
CA ALA A 34 8.80 -7.93 7.80
C ALA A 34 7.58 -8.86 7.72
N ALA A 35 6.36 -8.31 7.76
CA ALA A 35 5.13 -9.07 7.58
C ALA A 35 4.82 -9.44 6.12
N GLY A 36 5.59 -8.93 5.15
CA GLY A 36 5.39 -9.18 3.71
C GLY A 36 4.50 -8.15 3.01
N MET A 37 4.27 -6.98 3.60
CA MET A 37 3.56 -5.88 2.96
C MET A 37 4.50 -5.08 2.04
N ASN A 38 3.95 -4.45 1.00
CA ASN A 38 4.71 -3.71 0.01
C ASN A 38 5.04 -2.28 0.46
N ASP A 39 4.10 -1.65 1.15
CA ASP A 39 4.19 -0.24 1.54
C ASP A 39 3.30 0.04 2.75
N TYR A 40 3.28 1.29 3.21
CA TYR A 40 2.39 1.73 4.28
C TYR A 40 1.94 3.19 4.08
N ILE A 41 0.88 3.57 4.78
CA ILE A 41 0.36 4.93 4.86
C ILE A 41 -0.15 5.19 6.27
N SER A 42 0.23 6.33 6.86
CA SER A 42 -0.26 6.71 8.18
C SER A 42 -1.61 7.41 8.11
N LYS A 43 -2.43 7.22 9.14
CA LYS A 43 -3.65 7.99 9.38
C LYS A 43 -3.32 9.32 10.08
N PRO A 44 -4.10 10.39 9.83
CA PRO A 44 -5.17 10.48 8.83
C PRO A 44 -4.59 10.40 7.41
N VAL A 45 -5.31 9.72 6.52
CA VAL A 45 -4.84 9.49 5.15
C VAL A 45 -5.19 10.68 4.28
N GLU A 46 -4.18 11.31 3.68
CA GLU A 46 -4.36 12.35 2.69
C GLU A 46 -4.69 11.74 1.31
N GLY A 47 -5.72 12.24 0.64
CA GLY A 47 -6.19 11.69 -0.63
C GLY A 47 -5.10 11.66 -1.71
N ALA A 48 -4.29 12.72 -1.79
CA ALA A 48 -3.17 12.80 -2.73
C ALA A 48 -2.09 11.75 -2.47
N GLU A 49 -1.81 11.42 -1.21
CA GLU A 49 -0.85 10.39 -0.84
C GLU A 49 -1.37 9.00 -1.21
N MET A 50 -2.65 8.72 -0.92
CA MET A 50 -3.30 7.48 -1.31
C MET A 50 -3.27 7.28 -2.82
N THR A 51 -3.61 8.30 -3.61
CA THR A 51 -3.56 8.24 -5.08
C THR A 51 -2.14 7.96 -5.58
N ARG A 52 -1.12 8.58 -4.99
CA ARG A 52 0.29 8.31 -5.34
C ARG A 52 0.70 6.87 -5.05
N LEU A 53 0.30 6.32 -3.90
CA LEU A 53 0.61 4.94 -3.56
C LEU A 53 -0.11 3.94 -4.48
N ILE A 54 -1.39 4.18 -4.79
CA ILE A 54 -2.12 3.34 -5.75
C ILE A 54 -1.41 3.38 -7.11
N ALA A 55 -1.12 4.57 -7.63
CA ALA A 55 -0.44 4.72 -8.92
C ALA A 55 0.97 4.11 -8.95
N ARG A 56 1.67 4.04 -7.81
CA ARG A 56 2.96 3.35 -7.70
C ARG A 56 2.83 1.83 -7.89
N TRP A 57 1.75 1.25 -7.37
CA TRP A 57 1.58 -0.21 -7.28
C TRP A 57 0.63 -0.77 -8.35
N THR A 58 0.03 0.08 -9.18
CA THR A 58 -0.75 -0.32 -10.36
C THR A 58 -0.06 0.17 -11.63
N ASP A 59 -0.07 -0.64 -12.69
CA ASP A 59 0.27 -0.20 -14.06
C ASP A 59 -0.86 0.68 -14.62
N SER A 60 -1.20 1.75 -13.91
CA SER A 60 -2.21 2.71 -14.35
C SER A 60 -1.49 3.89 -14.98
N PRO A 61 -1.58 4.11 -16.31
CA PRO A 61 -1.22 5.40 -16.87
C PRO A 61 -2.03 6.44 -16.11
N THR A 62 -1.33 7.43 -15.54
CA THR A 62 -1.95 8.50 -14.74
C THR A 62 -3.11 9.08 -15.53
N VAL A 63 -4.35 8.80 -15.12
CA VAL A 63 -5.53 9.40 -15.73
C VAL A 63 -5.53 10.86 -15.26
N GLU A 64 -4.95 11.75 -16.07
CA GLU A 64 -5.17 13.18 -15.96
C GLU A 64 -6.68 13.41 -16.06
N THR A 65 -7.32 13.59 -14.91
CA THR A 65 -8.71 14.04 -14.87
C THR A 65 -8.68 15.53 -15.20
N LYS A 66 -8.83 15.84 -16.49
CA LYS A 66 -9.07 17.20 -16.97
C LYS A 66 -10.40 17.68 -16.35
N ALA A 67 -10.31 18.60 -15.40
CA ALA A 67 -11.46 19.34 -14.92
C ALA A 67 -12.08 20.11 -16.10
N SER A 68 -13.39 19.97 -16.24
CA SER A 68 -14.22 20.70 -17.20
C SER A 68 -15.20 21.60 -16.45
#